data_AF-A0A662CXM6-F1
#
_entry.id   AF-A0A662CXM6-F1
#
_cell.length_a   1.000
_cell.length_b   1.000
_cell.length_c   1.000
_cell.angle_alpha   90.00
_cell.angle_beta   90.00
_cell.angle_gamma   90.00
#
_symmetry.space_group_name_H-M   'P 1'
#
loop_
_entity.id
_entity.type
_entity.pdbx_description
1 polymer ?
#
loop_
_entity_poly.entity_id
_entity_poly.type
_entity_poly.pdbx_seq_one_letter_code
_entity_poly.pdbx_strand_id
1 'polypeptide(L)' 'LTSVYERDYLDYTQLAEDKPDYLSREERQKRIEFLEKEMKKAAQNLEFERAAALRDELKKLKRWEIEIGP' A
#
# COMPACT_ATOMS: atom_id res chain seq x y z
N LEU A 1 13.19 -21.71 -0.97
CA LEU A 1 12.76 -21.33 0.38
C LEU A 1 13.54 -20.10 0.81
N THR A 2 12.97 -18.91 0.61
CA THR A 2 13.49 -17.69 1.24
C THR A 2 12.34 -16.70 1.36
N SER A 3 11.32 -17.12 2.11
CA SER A 3 10.31 -16.20 2.66
C SER A 3 10.99 -15.41 3.79
N VAL A 4 11.69 -14.35 3.41
CA VAL A 4 12.29 -13.37 4.36
C VAL A 4 11.37 -12.15 4.50
N TYR A 5 10.18 -12.17 3.90
CA TYR A 5 9.36 -10.98 3.71
C TYR A 5 8.24 -10.80 4.74
N GLU A 6 8.29 -11.43 5.91
CA GLU A 6 7.11 -11.50 6.78
C GLU A 6 7.22 -10.84 8.15
N ARG A 7 8.31 -10.12 8.48
CA ARG A 7 8.47 -9.57 9.85
C ARG A 7 8.18 -8.09 10.06
N ASP A 8 8.10 -7.27 9.01
CA ASP A 8 7.87 -5.82 9.17
C ASP A 8 6.64 -5.32 8.39
N TYR A 9 5.56 -6.12 8.35
CA TYR A 9 4.24 -5.56 8.05
C TYR A 9 3.71 -4.94 9.34
N LEU A 10 4.33 -3.84 9.79
CA LEU A 10 3.75 -3.02 10.84
C LEU A 10 2.29 -2.74 10.47
N ASP A 11 1.43 -2.85 11.47
CA ASP A 11 -0.03 -2.89 11.48
C ASP A 11 -0.70 -1.71 10.73
N TYR A 12 -0.57 -1.66 9.39
CA TYR A 12 -1.20 -0.61 8.57
C TYR A 12 -2.72 -0.72 8.55
N THR A 13 -3.26 -1.87 8.95
CA THR A 13 -4.70 -2.09 9.17
C THR A 13 -5.24 -1.25 10.31
N GLN A 14 -4.46 -1.06 11.39
CA GLN A 14 -4.85 -0.18 12.50
C GLN A 14 -4.72 1.31 12.15
N LEU A 15 -3.79 1.68 11.27
CA LEU A 15 -3.61 3.06 10.80
C LEU A 15 -4.77 3.59 9.94
N ALA A 16 -5.59 2.70 9.37
CA ALA A 16 -6.76 3.10 8.58
C ALA A 16 -7.93 3.61 9.44
N GLU A 17 -7.94 3.35 10.76
CA GLU A 17 -9.01 3.79 11.66
C GLU A 17 -8.79 5.20 12.23
N ASP A 18 -7.57 5.74 12.19
CA ASP A 18 -7.25 7.05 12.78
C ASP A 18 -7.08 8.16 11.72
N LYS A 19 -8.24 8.68 11.29
CA LYS A 19 -8.48 9.97 10.61
C LYS A 19 -7.95 10.19 9.17
N PRO A 20 -8.70 10.89 8.31
CA PRO A 20 -8.39 11.06 6.89
C PRO A 20 -7.45 12.23 6.57
N ASP A 21 -7.01 13.01 7.56
CA ASP A 21 -6.38 14.30 7.34
C ASP A 21 -4.86 14.23 7.42
N TYR A 22 -4.22 13.73 6.36
CA TYR A 22 -2.77 13.68 6.16
C TYR A 22 -2.04 12.54 6.88
N LEU A 23 -2.00 11.38 6.23
CA LEU A 23 -0.80 10.54 6.29
C LEU A 23 0.40 11.47 6.01
N SER A 24 1.36 11.56 6.94
CA SER A 24 2.62 12.24 6.68
C SER A 24 3.29 11.66 5.44
N ARG A 25 4.20 12.40 4.81
CA ARG A 25 4.91 11.92 3.61
C ARG A 25 5.54 10.53 3.83
N GLU A 26 6.03 10.28 5.05
CA GLU A 26 6.60 9.00 5.44
C GLU A 26 5.54 7.88 5.53
N GLU A 27 4.38 8.16 6.11
CA GLU A 27 3.30 7.18 6.21
C GLU A 27 2.66 6.86 4.85
N ARG A 28 2.57 7.85 3.94
CA ARG A 28 2.16 7.61 2.56
C ARG A 28 3.13 6.71 1.82
N GLN A 29 4.43 6.98 1.95
CA GLN A 29 5.47 6.15 1.35
C GLN A 29 5.41 4.71 1.86
N LYS A 30 5.25 4.54 3.17
CA LYS A 30 5.04 3.24 3.80
C LYS A 30 3.79 2.51 3.28
N ARG A 31 2.67 3.23 3.12
CA ARG A 31 1.43 2.66 2.57
C ARG A 31 1.59 2.25 1.10
N ILE A 32 2.32 3.03 0.29
CA ILE A 32 2.65 2.70 -1.10
C ILE A 32 3.46 1.40 -1.15
N GLU A 33 4.51 1.28 -0.33
CA GLU A 33 5.34 0.08 -0.26
C GLU A 33 4.55 -1.16 0.16
N PHE A 34 3.66 -1.01 1.14
CA PHE A 34 2.74 -2.06 1.57
C PHE A 34 1.85 -2.55 0.41
N LEU A 35 1.17 -1.62 -0.27
CA LEU A 35 0.27 -1.95 -1.39
C LEU A 35 1.02 -2.59 -2.57
N GLU A 36 2.23 -2.12 -2.89
CA GLU A 36 3.06 -2.74 -3.94
C GLU A 36 3.44 -4.18 -3.60
N LYS A 37 3.75 -4.46 -2.32
CA LYS A 37 4.11 -5.78 -1.84
C LYS A 37 2.91 -6.74 -1.87
N GLU A 38 1.76 -6.30 -1.38
CA GLU A 38 0.53 -7.09 -1.42
C GLU A 38 0.05 -7.33 -2.85
N MET A 39 0.18 -6.35 -3.74
CA MET A 39 -0.15 -6.51 -5.16
C MET A 39 0.73 -7.60 -5.81
N LYS A 40 2.05 -7.58 -5.53
CA LYS A 40 2.98 -8.61 -6.02
C LYS A 40 2.65 -9.99 -5.46
N LYS A 41 2.29 -10.08 -4.18
CA LYS A 41 1.87 -11.34 -3.54
C LYS A 41 0.59 -11.89 -4.17
N ALA A 42 -0.42 -11.05 -4.36
CA ALA A 42 -1.67 -11.43 -5.04
C ALA A 42 -1.40 -11.88 -6.48
N ALA A 43 -0.53 -11.19 -7.23
CA ALA A 43 -0.14 -11.60 -8.58
C ALA A 43 0.60 -12.95 -8.60
N GLN A 44 1.48 -13.21 -7.63
CA GLN A 44 2.16 -14.51 -7.47
C GLN A 44 1.18 -15.65 -7.15
N ASN A 45 0.13 -15.35 -6.39
CA ASN A 45 -0.94 -16.29 -6.06
C ASN A 45 -2.00 -16.45 -7.18
N LEU A 46 -1.81 -15.79 -8.34
CA LEU A 46 -2.78 -15.74 -9.45
C LEU A 46 -4.13 -15.07 -9.08
N GLU A 47 -4.16 -14.29 -8.00
CA GLU A 47 -5.31 -13.50 -7.54
C GLU A 47 -5.37 -12.16 -8.30
N PHE A 48 -5.59 -12.20 -9.61
CA PHE A 48 -5.48 -11.02 -10.48
C PHE A 48 -6.50 -9.91 -10.17
N GLU A 49 -7.71 -10.25 -9.74
CA GLU A 49 -8.72 -9.26 -9.33
C GLU A 49 -8.25 -8.47 -8.11
N ARG A 50 -7.66 -9.17 -7.12
CA ARG A 50 -7.08 -8.55 -5.93
C ARG A 50 -5.87 -7.69 -6.28
N ALA A 51 -4.99 -8.18 -7.15
CA ALA A 51 -3.85 -7.39 -7.65
C ALA A 51 -4.31 -6.14 -8.40
N ALA A 52 -5.38 -6.23 -9.20
CA ALA A 52 -5.95 -5.08 -9.90
C ALA A 52 -6.52 -4.04 -8.94
N ALA A 53 -7.26 -4.45 -7.91
CA ALA A 53 -7.78 -3.57 -6.88
C ALA A 53 -6.66 -2.82 -6.13
N LEU A 54 -5.61 -3.55 -5.72
CA LEU A 54 -4.45 -2.97 -5.03
C LEU A 54 -3.67 -1.98 -5.92
N ARG A 55 -3.54 -2.28 -7.22
CA ARG A 55 -2.93 -1.37 -8.20
C ARG A 55 -3.73 -0.07 -8.32
N ASP A 56 -5.05 -0.15 -8.32
CA ASP A 56 -5.91 1.02 -8.47
C ASP A 56 -5.90 1.88 -7.20
N GLU A 57 -5.81 1.26 -6.01
CA GLU A 57 -5.56 1.96 -4.74
C GLU A 57 -4.19 2.66 -4.73
N LEU A 58 -3.14 1.97 -5.20
CA LEU A 58 -1.80 2.55 -5.34
C LEU A 58 -1.79 3.78 -6.26
N LYS A 59 -2.51 3.72 -7.39
CA LYS A 59 -2.65 4.84 -8.32
C LYS A 59 -3.41 6.02 -7.70
N LYS A 60 -4.41 5.77 -6.84
CA LYS A 60 -5.12 6.83 -6.13
C LYS A 60 -4.18 7.55 -5.16
N LEU A 61 -3.44 6.79 -4.35
CA LEU A 61 -2.46 7.34 -3.40
C LEU A 61 -1.34 8.14 -4.09
N LYS A 62 -0.76 7.61 -5.18
CA LYS A 62 0.28 8.34 -5.95
C LYS A 62 -0.26 9.61 -6.61
N ARG A 63 -1.53 9.62 -7.03
CA ARG A 63 -2.16 10.82 -7.59
C ARG A 63 -2.37 11.89 -6.53
N TRP A 64 -2.78 11.50 -5.33
CA TRP A 64 -2.93 12.42 -4.21
C TRP A 64 -1.58 13.02 -3.77
N GLU A 65 -0.48 12.27 -3.84
CA GLU A 65 0.88 12.84 -3.66
C GLU A 65 1.19 13.97 -4.67
N ILE A 66 0.69 13.86 -5.90
CA ILE A 66 0.91 14.86 -6.94
C ILE A 66 -0.07 16.04 -6.81
N GLU A 67 -1.34 15.78 -6.46
CA GLU A 67 -2.36 16.82 -6.27
C GLU A 67 -2.21 17.62 -4.97
N ILE A 68 -1.62 17.03 -3.92
CA ILE A 68 -1.34 17.68 -2.63
C ILE A 68 0.04 18.41 -2.67
N GLY A 69 0.80 18.33 -3.75
CA GLY A 69 1.93 19.24 -3.99
C GLY A 69 1.48 20.44 -4.83
N PRO A 70 1.69 21.70 -4.42
CA PRO A 70 2.86 22.27 -3.74
C PRO A 70 2.72 22.58 -2.23
#